data_AF-A0A3B9DSD3-F1
#
_entry.id   AF-A0A3B9DSD3-F1
#
_cell.length_a   1.000
_cell.length_b   1.000
_cell.length_c   1.000
_cell.angle_alpha   90.00
_cell.angle_beta   90.00
_cell.angle_gamma   90.00
#
_symmetry.space_group_name_H-M   'P 1'
#
loop_
_entity.id
_entity.type
_entity.pdbx_description
1 polymer ?
#
loop_
_entity_poly.entity_id
_entity_poly.type
_entity_poly.pdbx_seq_one_letter_code
_entity_poly.pdbx_strand_id
1 'polypeptide(L)'
;MWLVNRPLRWVFDFVVLPFRGMPAIVGLTVISLLISVVMLIGFRAVSDQDALEEVKRRIYGGVYEIRLYKDDLRTIFAAQVGILRETMTYFRLSMVPMLWMMVPILIIVSQLQFQYGYESLEPGQTVLLRVEFTEEAAEGVSATDGAGVSLDVPDGVRVETPLVWIPSLREAGWRIAAESPGEYELVISIGEET
;
A
#
# COMPACT_ATOMS: atom_id res chain seq x y z
N MET A 1 -10.45 3.45 12.52
CA MET A 1 -9.31 2.82 11.80
C MET A 1 -7.94 3.17 12.42
N TRP A 2 -7.84 3.36 13.74
CA TRP A 2 -6.60 3.81 14.40
C TRP A 2 -5.82 2.68 15.11
N LEU A 3 -6.51 1.65 15.62
CA LEU A 3 -5.87 0.57 16.39
C LEU A 3 -4.99 -0.38 15.57
N VAL A 4 -5.35 -0.67 14.31
CA VAL A 4 -4.59 -1.60 13.46
C VAL A 4 -3.37 -0.91 12.83
N ASN A 5 -3.49 0.39 12.54
CA ASN A 5 -2.43 1.13 11.85
C ASN A 5 -1.25 1.42 12.78
N ARG A 6 -1.48 1.63 14.08
CA ARG A 6 -0.43 2.00 15.05
C ARG A 6 0.69 0.96 15.24
N PRO A 7 0.38 -0.32 15.55
CA PRO A 7 1.43 -1.32 15.75
C PRO A 7 2.18 -1.62 14.44
N LEU A 8 1.46 -1.60 13.31
CA LEU A 8 2.05 -1.87 12.02
C LEU A 8 3.01 -0.74 11.60
N ARG A 9 2.63 0.52 11.82
CA ARG A 9 3.48 1.68 11.57
C ARG A 9 4.75 1.62 12.41
N TRP A 10 4.65 1.26 13.69
CA TRP A 10 5.81 1.12 14.58
C TRP A 10 6.81 0.06 14.10
N VAL A 11 6.32 -1.11 13.65
CA VAL A 11 7.20 -2.16 13.09
C VAL A 11 7.88 -1.68 11.82
N PHE A 12 7.14 -1.05 10.91
CA PHE A 12 7.72 -0.50 9.68
C PHE A 12 8.70 0.63 9.96
N ASP A 13 8.40 1.53 10.88
CA ASP A 13 9.29 2.61 11.32
C ASP A 13 10.58 2.04 11.88
N PHE A 14 10.52 0.98 12.70
CA PHE A 14 11.71 0.32 13.23
C PHE A 14 12.56 -0.32 12.13
N VAL A 15 11.92 -0.97 11.15
CA VAL A 15 12.63 -1.59 10.01
C VAL A 15 13.22 -0.53 9.07
N VAL A 16 12.56 0.61 8.89
CA VAL A 16 12.99 1.71 8.02
C VAL A 16 14.00 2.64 8.70
N LEU A 17 14.03 2.71 10.03
CA LEU A 17 14.93 3.54 10.83
C LEU A 17 16.40 3.54 10.35
N PRO A 18 17.06 2.38 10.12
CA PRO A 18 18.45 2.37 9.65
C PRO A 18 18.63 2.89 8.22
N PHE A 19 17.55 3.00 7.45
CA PHE A 19 17.57 3.40 6.04
C PHE A 19 17.16 4.86 5.80
N ARG A 20 16.72 5.61 6.83
CA ARG A 20 16.27 7.01 6.68
C ARG A 20 17.33 7.97 6.11
N GLY A 21 18.61 7.62 6.20
CA GLY A 21 19.73 8.41 5.62
C GLY A 21 20.25 7.89 4.27
N MET A 22 19.65 6.85 3.70
CA MET A 22 20.09 6.22 2.46
C MET A 22 19.11 6.50 1.32
N PRO A 23 19.53 6.36 0.05
CA PRO A 23 18.61 6.40 -1.08
C PRO A 23 17.45 5.41 -0.88
N ALA A 24 16.22 5.84 -1.15
CA ALA A 24 15.00 5.06 -0.92
C ALA A 24 15.05 3.65 -1.56
N ILE A 25 15.75 3.51 -2.68
CA ILE A 25 15.92 2.22 -3.37
C ILE A 25 16.59 1.15 -2.51
N VAL A 26 17.51 1.53 -1.61
CA VAL A 26 18.22 0.58 -0.74
C VAL A 26 17.26 0.00 0.29
N GLY A 27 16.55 0.87 1.02
CA GLY A 27 15.53 0.46 1.99
C GLY A 27 14.44 -0.37 1.33
N LEU A 28 13.94 0.07 0.17
CA LEU A 28 12.90 -0.64 -0.58
C LEU A 28 13.35 -2.04 -1.03
N THR A 29 14.60 -2.19 -1.48
CA THR A 29 15.15 -3.49 -1.92
C THR A 29 15.27 -4.47 -0.76
N VAL A 30 15.83 -4.02 0.37
CA VAL A 30 15.99 -4.87 1.56
C VAL A 30 14.63 -5.30 2.10
N ILE A 31 13.68 -4.37 2.21
CA ILE A 31 12.33 -4.65 2.69
C ILE A 31 11.63 -5.62 1.74
N SER A 32 11.72 -5.41 0.43
CA SER A 32 11.15 -6.29 -0.58
C SER A 32 11.72 -7.72 -0.53
N LEU A 33 13.03 -7.85 -0.27
CA LEU A 33 13.68 -9.15 -0.08
C LEU A 33 13.14 -9.86 1.17
N LEU A 34 13.08 -9.16 2.31
CA LEU A 34 12.56 -9.71 3.56
C LEU A 34 11.10 -10.17 3.42
N ILE A 35 10.25 -9.33 2.83
CA ILE A 35 8.85 -9.66 2.55
C ILE A 35 8.77 -10.90 1.66
N SER A 36 9.58 -10.96 0.59
CA SER A 36 9.58 -12.09 -0.33
C SER A 36 9.92 -13.41 0.39
N VAL A 37 10.89 -13.41 1.31
CA VAL A 37 11.23 -14.58 2.13
C VAL A 37 10.07 -14.98 3.04
N VAL A 38 9.46 -14.01 3.75
CA VAL A 38 8.31 -14.26 4.62
C VAL A 38 7.12 -14.82 3.84
N MET A 39 6.83 -14.25 2.67
CA MET A 39 5.75 -14.70 1.79
C MET A 39 6.00 -16.11 1.27
N LEU A 40 7.24 -16.46 0.92
CA LEU A 40 7.59 -17.79 0.44
C LEU A 40 7.43 -18.85 1.54
N ILE A 41 7.80 -18.51 2.78
CA ILE A 41 7.57 -19.37 3.96
C ILE A 41 6.07 -19.52 4.22
N GLY A 42 5.32 -18.41 4.19
CA GLY A 42 3.87 -18.42 4.38
C GLY A 42 3.14 -19.24 3.32
N PHE A 43 3.53 -19.08 2.04
CA PHE A 43 2.99 -19.87 0.94
C PHE A 43 3.21 -21.36 1.17
N ARG A 44 4.43 -21.76 1.58
CA ARG A 44 4.73 -23.16 1.89
C ARG A 44 3.90 -23.69 3.06
N ALA A 45 3.63 -22.86 4.07
CA ALA A 45 2.85 -23.25 5.25
C ALA A 45 1.35 -23.41 4.95
N VAL A 46 0.80 -22.61 4.04
CA VAL A 46 -0.63 -22.63 3.69
C VAL A 46 -0.95 -23.60 2.55
N SER A 47 0.01 -23.83 1.66
CA SER A 47 -0.16 -24.71 0.51
C SER A 47 -0.04 -26.19 0.91
N ASP A 48 -1.08 -26.98 0.62
CA ASP A 48 -1.03 -28.44 0.72
C ASP A 48 -0.23 -29.03 -0.45
N GLN A 49 1.05 -29.30 -0.21
CA GLN A 49 1.97 -29.84 -1.21
C GLN A 49 1.62 -31.27 -1.62
N ASP A 50 1.11 -32.08 -0.68
CA ASP A 50 0.78 -33.48 -0.92
C ASP A 50 -0.43 -33.59 -1.85
N ALA A 51 -1.48 -32.80 -1.59
CA ALA A 51 -2.65 -32.73 -2.46
C ALA A 51 -2.29 -32.16 -3.85
N LEU A 52 -1.38 -31.19 -3.95
CA LEU A 52 -0.88 -30.67 -5.23
C LEU A 52 -0.14 -31.74 -6.03
N GLU A 53 0.68 -32.54 -5.36
CA GLU A 53 1.42 -33.63 -6.00
C GLU A 53 0.49 -34.74 -6.48
N GLU A 54 -0.53 -35.10 -5.68
CA GLU A 54 -1.53 -36.10 -6.05
C GLU A 54 -2.31 -35.66 -7.31
N VAL A 55 -2.79 -34.42 -7.34
CA VAL A 55 -3.49 -33.86 -8.50
C VAL A 55 -2.58 -33.86 -9.74
N LYS A 56 -1.30 -33.48 -9.60
CA LYS A 56 -0.33 -33.56 -10.70
C LYS A 56 -0.19 -34.99 -11.23
N ARG A 57 -0.09 -35.99 -10.35
CA ARG A 57 -0.02 -37.40 -10.76
C ARG A 57 -1.27 -37.84 -11.53
N ARG A 58 -2.46 -37.42 -11.10
CA ARG A 58 -3.73 -37.70 -11.82
C ARG A 58 -3.76 -37.05 -13.20
N ILE A 59 -3.28 -35.81 -13.33
CA ILE A 59 -3.13 -35.12 -14.62
C ILE A 59 -2.19 -35.90 -15.55
N TYR A 60 -1.00 -36.30 -15.06
CA TYR A 60 -0.07 -37.11 -15.85
C TYR A 60 -0.68 -38.46 -16.25
N GLY A 61 -1.46 -39.09 -15.37
CA GLY A 61 -2.20 -40.32 -15.66
C GLY A 61 -3.12 -40.15 -16.87
N GLY A 62 -3.92 -39.08 -16.91
CA GLY A 62 -4.78 -38.78 -18.07
C GLY A 62 -3.98 -38.51 -19.35
N VAL A 63 -2.81 -37.86 -19.26
CA VAL A 63 -1.94 -37.66 -20.43
C VAL A 63 -1.42 -39.00 -20.96
N TYR A 64 -1.07 -39.93 -20.08
CA TYR A 64 -0.68 -41.29 -20.48
C TYR A 64 -1.85 -42.07 -21.10
N GLU A 65 -3.07 -41.90 -20.58
CA GLU A 65 -4.28 -42.53 -21.12
C GLU A 65 -4.54 -42.08 -22.57
N ILE A 66 -4.44 -40.79 -22.87
CA ILE A 66 -4.51 -40.26 -24.24
C ILE A 66 -3.44 -40.89 -25.13
N ARG A 67 -2.23 -41.08 -24.58
CA ARG A 67 -1.10 -41.65 -25.30
C ARG A 67 -1.24 -43.17 -25.53
N LEU A 68 -1.99 -43.87 -24.69
CA LEU A 68 -2.24 -45.31 -24.80
C LEU A 68 -3.40 -45.60 -25.75
N TYR A 69 -4.48 -44.81 -25.69
CA TYR A 69 -5.72 -45.00 -26.47
C TYR A 69 -5.83 -44.02 -27.64
N LYS A 70 -4.74 -43.83 -28.39
CA LYS A 70 -4.66 -42.82 -29.48
C LYS A 70 -5.69 -43.01 -30.60
N ASP A 71 -6.19 -44.23 -30.78
CA ASP A 71 -7.12 -44.58 -31.86
C ASP A 71 -8.60 -44.55 -31.41
N ASP A 72 -8.86 -44.36 -30.12
CA ASP A 72 -10.23 -44.25 -29.57
C ASP A 72 -10.54 -42.82 -29.14
N LEU A 73 -11.22 -42.10 -30.02
CA LEU A 73 -11.65 -40.71 -29.81
C LEU A 73 -12.53 -40.53 -28.56
N ARG A 74 -13.34 -41.52 -28.19
CA ARG A 74 -14.21 -41.40 -27.00
C ARG A 74 -13.37 -41.45 -25.73
N THR A 75 -12.40 -42.36 -25.68
CA THR A 75 -11.49 -42.51 -24.55
C THR A 75 -10.56 -41.29 -24.42
N ILE A 76 -10.07 -40.75 -25.54
CA ILE A 76 -9.31 -39.48 -25.54
C ILE A 76 -10.13 -38.32 -24.96
N PHE A 77 -11.38 -38.16 -25.40
CA PHE A 77 -12.24 -37.08 -24.91
C PHE A 77 -12.56 -37.22 -23.42
N ALA A 78 -12.83 -38.45 -22.96
CA ALA A 78 -13.04 -38.73 -21.54
C ALA A 78 -11.79 -38.39 -20.70
N ALA A 79 -10.61 -38.81 -21.15
CA ALA A 79 -9.34 -38.49 -20.49
C ALA A 79 -9.09 -36.98 -20.44
N GLN A 80 -9.43 -36.24 -21.51
CA GLN A 80 -9.27 -34.79 -21.55
C GLN A 80 -10.22 -34.05 -20.60
N VAL A 81 -11.47 -34.50 -20.47
CA VAL A 81 -12.40 -33.99 -19.44
C VAL A 81 -11.89 -34.32 -18.04
N GLY A 82 -11.31 -35.52 -17.84
CA GLY A 82 -10.66 -35.91 -16.60
C GLY A 82 -9.50 -34.97 -16.21
N ILE A 83 -8.56 -34.74 -17.15
CA ILE A 83 -7.46 -33.79 -16.98
C ILE A 83 -7.97 -32.39 -16.65
N LEU A 84 -9.03 -31.93 -17.35
CA LEU A 84 -9.59 -30.61 -17.12
C LEU A 84 -10.17 -30.46 -15.70
N ARG A 85 -10.87 -31.50 -15.20
CA ARG A 85 -11.39 -31.51 -13.82
C ARG A 85 -10.26 -31.48 -12.80
N GLU A 86 -9.22 -32.29 -12.98
CA GLU A 86 -8.06 -32.28 -12.09
C GLU A 86 -7.30 -30.95 -12.14
N THR A 87 -7.17 -30.35 -13.32
CA THR A 87 -6.60 -29.02 -13.49
C THR A 87 -7.41 -27.97 -12.73
N MET A 88 -8.74 -28.06 -12.74
CA MET A 88 -9.59 -27.16 -11.95
C MET A 88 -9.37 -27.35 -10.44
N THR A 89 -9.21 -28.60 -9.99
CA THR A 89 -8.84 -28.89 -8.59
C THR A 89 -7.46 -28.32 -8.24
N TYR A 90 -6.47 -28.45 -9.13
CA TYR A 90 -5.15 -27.85 -8.98
C TYR A 90 -5.22 -26.32 -8.81
N PHE A 91 -6.02 -25.66 -9.65
CA PHE A 91 -6.25 -24.23 -9.54
C PHE A 91 -6.88 -23.86 -8.20
N ARG A 92 -7.94 -24.55 -7.77
CA ARG A 92 -8.59 -24.30 -6.47
C ARG A 92 -7.63 -24.45 -5.30
N LEU A 93 -6.81 -25.50 -5.32
CA LEU A 93 -5.81 -25.75 -4.28
C LEU A 93 -4.73 -24.67 -4.26
N SER A 94 -4.32 -24.18 -5.43
CA SER A 94 -3.37 -23.07 -5.56
C SER A 94 -3.98 -21.70 -5.22
N MET A 95 -5.31 -21.53 -5.34
CA MET A 95 -5.99 -20.29 -5.01
C MET A 95 -5.96 -19.97 -3.51
N VAL A 96 -6.03 -20.99 -2.65
CA VAL A 96 -6.01 -20.79 -1.18
C VAL A 96 -4.77 -20.01 -0.72
N PRO A 97 -3.53 -20.45 -1.01
CA PRO A 97 -2.35 -19.70 -0.61
C PRO A 97 -2.21 -18.37 -1.35
N MET A 98 -2.71 -18.24 -2.60
CA MET A 98 -2.72 -16.95 -3.30
C MET A 98 -3.62 -15.92 -2.62
N LEU A 99 -4.86 -16.27 -2.27
CA LEU A 99 -5.77 -15.38 -1.54
C LEU A 99 -5.19 -15.04 -0.16
N TRP A 100 -4.59 -16.02 0.52
CA TRP A 100 -3.94 -15.79 1.79
C TRP A 100 -2.78 -14.79 1.67
N MET A 101 -1.95 -14.87 0.62
CA MET A 101 -0.86 -13.91 0.38
C MET A 101 -1.38 -12.52 -0.03
N MET A 102 -2.53 -12.43 -0.70
CA MET A 102 -3.08 -11.16 -1.17
C MET A 102 -3.35 -10.20 -0.01
N VAL A 103 -3.88 -10.71 1.11
CA VAL A 103 -4.19 -9.91 2.31
C VAL A 103 -2.95 -9.20 2.90
N PRO A 104 -1.85 -9.90 3.27
CA PRO A 104 -0.66 -9.26 3.79
C PRO A 104 0.04 -8.39 2.74
N ILE A 105 0.04 -8.76 1.46
CA ILE A 105 0.62 -7.92 0.40
C ILE A 105 -0.09 -6.57 0.33
N LEU A 106 -1.42 -6.54 0.33
CA LEU A 106 -2.18 -5.28 0.28
C LEU A 106 -1.87 -4.38 1.48
N ILE A 107 -1.77 -4.98 2.67
CA ILE A 107 -1.41 -4.26 3.90
C ILE A 107 -0.01 -3.65 3.77
N ILE A 108 0.97 -4.45 3.33
CA ILE A 108 2.36 -4.01 3.18
C ILE A 108 2.48 -2.91 2.12
N VAL A 109 1.84 -3.07 0.96
CA VAL A 109 1.87 -2.06 -0.12
C VAL A 109 1.26 -0.75 0.38
N SER A 110 0.16 -0.80 1.13
CA SER A 110 -0.42 0.39 1.74
C SER A 110 0.56 1.10 2.69
N GLN A 111 1.28 0.35 3.53
CA GLN A 111 2.30 0.95 4.41
C GLN A 111 3.48 1.55 3.65
N LEU A 112 3.96 0.85 2.60
CA LEU A 112 5.04 1.38 1.76
C LEU A 112 4.62 2.63 1.00
N GLN A 113 3.36 2.73 0.56
CA GLN A 113 2.82 3.95 -0.04
C GLN A 113 2.83 5.13 0.94
N PHE A 114 2.48 4.91 2.21
CA PHE A 114 2.56 5.99 3.21
C PHE A 114 3.99 6.46 3.47
N GLN A 115 4.99 5.58 3.36
CA GLN A 115 6.39 5.92 3.69
C GLN A 115 7.20 6.42 2.48
N TYR A 116 6.97 5.86 1.29
CA TYR A 116 7.76 6.14 0.09
C TYR A 116 6.93 6.72 -1.07
N GLY A 117 5.60 6.81 -0.93
CA GLY A 117 4.72 7.30 -1.98
C GLY A 117 4.71 8.82 -2.13
N TYR A 118 5.30 9.55 -1.17
CA TYR A 118 5.38 11.00 -1.17
C TYR A 118 6.84 11.43 -1.25
N GLU A 119 7.13 12.34 -2.18
CA GLU A 119 8.45 12.95 -2.30
C GLU A 119 8.61 14.00 -1.19
N SER A 120 9.71 13.92 -0.45
CA SER A 120 10.03 14.91 0.57
C SER A 120 10.44 16.23 -0.07
N LEU A 121 10.08 17.34 0.57
CA LEU A 121 10.54 18.66 0.16
C LEU A 121 12.05 18.77 0.37
N GLU A 122 12.77 19.25 -0.64
CA GLU A 122 14.20 19.53 -0.49
C GLU A 122 14.39 20.84 0.28
N PRO A 123 15.41 20.94 1.16
CA PRO A 123 15.74 22.21 1.82
C PRO A 123 16.00 23.32 0.79
N GLY A 124 15.31 24.45 0.92
CA GLY A 124 15.32 25.58 -0.01
C GLY A 124 14.19 25.58 -1.03
N GLN A 125 13.38 24.53 -1.12
CA GLN A 125 12.18 24.53 -1.98
C GLN A 125 11.02 25.28 -1.32
N THR A 126 10.31 26.05 -2.15
CA THR A 126 9.08 26.75 -1.77
C THR A 126 7.87 26.03 -2.34
N VAL A 127 6.89 25.70 -1.51
CA VAL A 127 5.66 25.00 -1.91
C VAL A 127 4.42 25.73 -1.42
N LEU A 128 3.35 25.64 -2.19
CA LEU A 128 2.03 26.14 -1.83
C LEU A 128 1.26 25.06 -1.08
N LEU A 129 1.04 25.27 0.22
CA LEU A 129 0.11 24.50 1.02
C LEU A 129 -1.31 25.01 0.75
N ARG A 130 -2.13 24.18 0.12
CA ARG A 130 -3.55 24.45 -0.11
C ARG A 130 -4.38 23.55 0.78
N VAL A 131 -5.24 24.15 1.58
CA VAL A 131 -6.20 23.47 2.45
C VAL A 131 -7.58 23.75 1.91
N GLU A 132 -8.28 22.69 1.52
CA GLU A 132 -9.67 22.74 1.06
C GLU A 132 -10.59 22.36 2.21
N PHE A 133 -11.52 23.25 2.55
CA PHE A 133 -12.44 23.05 3.67
C PHE A 133 -13.75 22.44 3.18
N THR A 134 -14.33 21.53 3.97
CA THR A 134 -15.70 21.05 3.78
C THR A 134 -16.72 22.19 4.03
N GLU A 135 -17.96 22.03 3.57
CA GLU A 135 -18.98 23.09 3.70
C GLU A 135 -19.21 23.47 5.18
N GLU A 136 -19.32 22.47 6.05
CA GLU A 136 -19.48 22.66 7.51
C GLU A 136 -18.29 23.38 8.15
N ALA A 137 -17.05 23.07 7.73
CA ALA A 137 -15.85 23.70 8.27
C ALA A 137 -15.68 25.15 7.76
N ALA A 138 -16.17 25.44 6.55
CA ALA A 138 -16.11 26.78 5.96
C ALA A 138 -17.11 27.75 6.60
N GLU A 139 -18.22 27.26 7.18
CA GLU A 139 -19.18 28.10 7.92
C GLU A 139 -18.58 28.70 9.20
N GLY A 140 -17.59 28.03 9.81
CA GLY A 140 -16.85 28.51 10.98
C GLY A 140 -15.73 29.51 10.68
N VAL A 141 -15.42 29.72 9.40
CA VAL A 141 -14.34 30.61 8.94
C VAL A 141 -14.93 31.93 8.45
N SER A 142 -14.37 33.06 8.91
CA SER A 142 -14.87 34.37 8.48
C SER A 142 -14.75 34.54 6.95
N ALA A 143 -15.89 34.78 6.29
CA ALA A 143 -15.99 34.87 4.83
C ALA A 143 -15.20 36.04 4.22
N THR A 144 -14.81 37.05 5.01
CA THR A 144 -14.07 38.22 4.52
C THR A 144 -12.56 38.01 4.55
N ASP A 145 -12.03 37.50 5.68
CA ASP A 145 -10.58 37.58 5.95
C ASP A 145 -9.96 36.22 6.32
N GLY A 146 -10.75 35.14 6.35
CA GLY A 146 -10.28 33.81 6.79
C GLY A 146 -9.96 33.75 8.30
N ALA A 147 -10.39 34.73 9.08
CA ALA A 147 -10.17 34.80 10.52
C ALA A 147 -10.74 33.54 11.19
N GLY A 148 -9.89 32.87 11.98
CA GLY A 148 -10.13 31.55 12.55
C GLY A 148 -9.14 30.50 12.05
N VAL A 149 -8.55 30.67 10.86
CA VAL A 149 -7.58 29.71 10.34
C VAL A 149 -6.15 30.16 10.66
N SER A 150 -5.44 29.37 11.46
CA SER A 150 -4.03 29.58 11.75
C SER A 150 -3.20 28.35 11.41
N LEU A 151 -1.96 28.59 11.00
CA LEU A 151 -0.97 27.56 10.69
C LEU A 151 0.17 27.70 11.69
N ASP A 152 0.28 26.75 12.61
CA ASP A 152 1.43 26.64 13.49
C ASP A 152 2.52 25.86 12.77
N VAL A 153 3.69 26.49 12.64
CA VAL A 153 4.81 25.96 11.88
C VAL A 153 6.02 25.84 12.81
N PRO A 154 6.59 24.63 12.98
CA PRO A 154 7.73 24.41 13.86
C PRO A 154 9.03 24.99 13.30
N ASP A 155 10.03 25.16 14.17
CA ASP A 155 11.38 25.62 13.83
C ASP A 155 12.02 24.70 12.77
N GLY A 156 12.03 25.15 11.51
CA GLY A 156 12.58 24.41 10.36
C GLY A 156 11.77 24.56 9.06
N VAL A 157 10.57 25.13 9.14
CA VAL A 157 9.76 25.52 7.99
C VAL A 157 9.40 27.00 8.12
N ARG A 158 9.62 27.80 7.07
CA ARG A 158 9.30 29.23 7.06
C ARG A 158 8.03 29.50 6.27
N VAL A 159 7.08 30.22 6.88
CA VAL A 159 5.93 30.79 6.15
C VAL A 159 6.40 32.04 5.42
N GLU A 160 6.46 31.99 4.09
CA GLU A 160 6.89 33.14 3.27
C GLU A 160 5.75 34.12 2.97
N THR A 161 4.52 33.62 2.85
CA THR A 161 3.35 34.43 2.53
C THR A 161 2.27 34.19 3.58
N PRO A 162 1.66 35.26 4.14
CA PRO A 162 0.54 35.14 5.08
C PRO A 162 -0.68 34.47 4.41
N LEU A 163 -1.63 34.02 5.24
CA LEU A 163 -2.86 33.34 4.81
C LEU A 163 -3.53 34.05 3.62
N VAL A 164 -3.73 33.30 2.55
CA VAL A 164 -4.57 33.72 1.41
C VAL A 164 -5.87 32.92 1.47
N TRP A 165 -6.98 33.60 1.78
CA TRP A 165 -8.31 32.99 1.83
C TRP A 165 -9.07 33.25 0.53
N ILE A 166 -9.64 32.20 -0.06
CA ILE A 166 -10.47 32.27 -1.27
C ILE A 166 -11.88 31.75 -0.94
N PRO A 167 -12.83 32.63 -0.56
CA PRO A 167 -14.17 32.23 -0.10
C PRO A 167 -14.95 31.43 -1.15
N SER A 168 -14.82 31.77 -2.44
CA SER A 168 -15.54 31.11 -3.54
C SER A 168 -15.12 29.66 -3.76
N LEU A 169 -13.90 29.31 -3.36
CA LEU A 169 -13.35 27.95 -3.48
C LEU A 169 -13.30 27.23 -2.12
N ARG A 170 -13.56 27.93 -1.00
CA ARG A 170 -13.37 27.44 0.37
C ARG A 170 -11.95 26.92 0.57
N GLU A 171 -10.97 27.72 0.16
CA GLU A 171 -9.55 27.35 0.18
C GLU A 171 -8.71 28.36 0.96
N ALA A 172 -7.83 27.84 1.83
CA ALA A 172 -6.75 28.59 2.43
C ALA A 172 -5.41 28.18 1.80
N GLY A 173 -4.62 29.18 1.41
CA GLY A 173 -3.29 29.01 0.85
C GLY A 173 -2.22 29.61 1.74
N TRP A 174 -1.16 28.86 2.02
CA TRP A 174 0.09 29.37 2.56
C TRP A 174 1.24 28.99 1.66
N ARG A 175 2.22 29.88 1.53
CA ARG A 175 3.47 29.54 0.87
C ARG A 175 4.52 29.23 1.94
N ILE A 176 4.98 27.99 1.97
CA ILE A 176 5.96 27.50 2.93
C ILE A 176 7.28 27.20 2.22
N ALA A 177 8.39 27.49 2.89
CA ALA A 177 9.73 27.11 2.46
C ALA A 177 10.32 26.13 3.47
N ALA A 178 10.82 24.99 2.99
CA ALA A 178 11.54 24.05 3.82
C ALA A 178 12.96 24.61 4.07
N GLU A 179 13.35 24.90 5.31
CA GLU A 179 14.67 25.48 5.59
C GLU A 179 15.69 24.43 6.08
N SER A 180 15.24 23.45 6.87
CA SER A 180 16.10 22.39 7.40
C SER A 180 15.58 20.99 7.10
N PRO A 181 16.48 20.00 6.89
CA PRO A 181 16.07 18.61 6.76
C PRO A 181 15.49 18.09 8.09
N GLY A 182 14.37 17.38 8.03
CA GLY A 182 13.72 16.82 9.23
C GLY A 182 12.27 16.38 8.97
N GLU A 183 11.68 15.72 9.96
CA GLU A 183 10.23 15.46 10.01
C GLU A 183 9.59 16.60 10.82
N TYR A 184 8.71 17.37 10.18
CA TYR A 184 8.00 18.48 10.81
C TYR A 184 6.48 18.25 10.70
N GLU A 185 5.77 18.45 11.80
CA GLU A 185 4.32 18.37 11.85
C GLU A 185 3.75 19.79 11.71
N LEU A 186 2.85 19.99 10.75
CA LEU A 186 2.17 21.25 10.51
C LEU A 186 0.77 21.14 11.13
N VAL A 187 0.45 22.02 12.08
CA VAL A 187 -0.85 22.02 12.75
C VAL A 187 -1.69 23.15 12.19
N ILE A 188 -2.87 22.81 11.67
CA ILE A 188 -3.84 23.77 11.17
C ILE A 188 -4.98 23.83 12.20
N SER A 189 -5.19 25.01 12.76
CA SER A 189 -6.28 25.25 13.71
C SER A 189 -7.36 26.10 13.05
N ILE A 190 -8.63 25.75 13.27
CA ILE A 190 -9.82 26.40 12.72
C ILE A 190 -10.69 26.86 13.91
N GLY A 191 -10.74 28.15 14.18
CA GLY A 191 -11.41 28.71 15.36
C GLY A 191 -10.59 28.56 16.65
N GLU A 192 -11.26 28.56 17.80
CA GLU A 192 -10.67 28.31 19.14
C GLU A 192 -10.65 26.82 19.54
N GLU A 193 -11.00 25.88 18.66
CA GLU A 193 -10.92 24.45 18.98
C GLU A 193 -9.65 23.81 18.36
N THR A 194 -8.81 23.33 19.29
CA THR A 194 -7.61 22.53 19.09
C THR A 194 -7.91 21.11 18.62
#